data_AF-A0A7S1CVV9-F1
#
_entry.id   AF-A0A7S1CVV9-F1
#
_cell.length_a   1.000
_cell.length_b   1.000
_cell.length_c   1.000
_cell.angle_alpha   90.00
_cell.angle_beta   90.00
_cell.angle_gamma   90.00
#
_symmetry.space_group_name_H-M   'P 1'
#
loop_
_entity.id
_entity.type
_entity.pdbx_description
1 polymer ?
#
loop_
_entity_poly.entity_id
_entity_poly.type
_entity_poly.pdbx_seq_one_letter_code
_entity_poly.pdbx_strand_id
1 'polypeptide(L)'
;IFFMMDCGDEGKKDQEQNTVAQATEYKTSGNAYFERKEYEHAIEDYSKGIDLIGISSPDDTAGHCDLLVSLLNNRSLAYSRCGEYVKASEDALRVIDGACDQV
;
A
#
# COMPACT_ATOMS: atom_id res chain seq x y z
N ILE A 1 -22.06 -37.44 -8.57
CA ILE A 1 -22.70 -36.24 -9.16
C ILE A 1 -23.14 -35.38 -7.98
N PHE A 2 -22.81 -34.12 -7.77
CA PHE A 2 -21.89 -33.15 -8.38
C PHE A 2 -22.06 -31.88 -7.51
N PHE A 3 -20.93 -31.28 -7.10
CA PHE A 3 -20.71 -29.90 -6.62
C PHE A 3 -21.32 -29.34 -5.32
N MET A 4 -20.38 -28.87 -4.49
CA MET A 4 -20.50 -27.83 -3.46
C MET A 4 -21.15 -26.56 -4.00
N MET A 5 -21.92 -25.88 -3.16
CA MET A 5 -22.20 -24.46 -3.31
C MET A 5 -22.12 -23.81 -1.93
N ASP A 6 -20.89 -23.46 -1.55
CA ASP A 6 -20.60 -22.61 -0.40
C ASP A 6 -21.34 -21.28 -0.57
N CYS A 7 -22.26 -21.01 0.36
CA CYS A 7 -23.11 -19.83 0.34
C CYS A 7 -22.33 -18.63 0.90
N GLY A 8 -21.75 -17.85 -0.02
CA GLY A 8 -21.61 -16.38 0.00
C GLY A 8 -21.14 -15.69 1.29
N ASP A 9 -19.82 -15.50 1.39
CA ASP A 9 -19.14 -14.51 2.24
C ASP A 9 -19.37 -13.09 1.66
N GLU A 10 -20.51 -12.47 1.93
CA GLU A 10 -20.82 -11.08 1.50
C GLU A 10 -20.44 -10.02 2.55
N GLY A 11 -19.82 -10.41 3.67
CA GLY A 11 -19.50 -9.52 4.79
C GLY A 11 -18.13 -8.83 4.74
N LYS A 12 -17.19 -9.25 3.88
CA LYS A 12 -15.81 -8.71 3.86
C LYS A 12 -15.59 -7.53 2.91
N LYS A 13 -16.37 -7.42 1.83
CA LYS A 13 -16.08 -6.47 0.73
C LYS A 13 -16.26 -5.00 1.13
N ASP A 14 -17.20 -4.71 2.03
CA ASP A 14 -17.50 -3.33 2.44
C ASP A 14 -16.45 -2.74 3.39
N GLN A 15 -15.76 -3.60 4.15
CA GLN A 15 -14.69 -3.18 5.05
C GLN A 15 -13.37 -2.99 4.30
N GLU A 16 -13.11 -3.83 3.30
CA GLU A 16 -11.94 -3.77 2.43
C GLU A 16 -11.96 -2.55 1.50
N GLN A 17 -13.10 -2.23 0.88
CA GLN A 17 -13.24 -1.01 0.06
C GLN A 17 -13.04 0.30 0.84
N ASN A 18 -13.44 0.33 2.11
CA ASN A 18 -13.20 1.48 2.98
C ASN A 18 -11.68 1.69 3.22
N THR A 19 -10.95 0.58 3.35
CA THR A 19 -9.51 0.59 3.63
C THR A 19 -8.70 1.10 2.44
N VAL A 20 -9.09 0.74 1.21
CA VAL A 20 -8.47 1.26 -0.04
C VAL A 20 -8.70 2.75 -0.23
N ALA A 21 -9.92 3.22 0.04
CA ALA A 21 -10.26 4.63 -0.07
C ALA A 21 -9.43 5.46 0.92
N GLN A 22 -9.32 4.99 2.18
CA GLN A 22 -8.49 5.62 3.21
C GLN A 22 -7.01 5.63 2.82
N ALA A 23 -6.46 4.51 2.36
CA ALA A 23 -5.06 4.46 1.92
C ALA A 23 -4.79 5.39 0.71
N THR A 24 -5.77 5.57 -0.17
CA THR A 24 -5.69 6.53 -1.28
C THR A 24 -5.70 7.99 -0.80
N GLU A 25 -6.45 8.28 0.26
CA GLU A 25 -6.45 9.59 0.92
C GLU A 25 -5.08 9.88 1.55
N TYR A 26 -4.51 8.92 2.28
CA TYR A 26 -3.14 9.03 2.82
C TYR A 26 -2.09 9.23 1.73
N LYS A 27 -2.18 8.52 0.60
CA LYS A 27 -1.31 8.76 -0.56
C LYS A 27 -1.42 10.21 -1.05
N THR A 28 -2.63 10.74 -1.15
CA THR A 28 -2.88 12.09 -1.65
C THR A 28 -2.37 13.15 -0.66
N SER A 29 -2.58 12.93 0.64
CA SER A 29 -2.05 13.77 1.71
C SER A 29 -0.51 13.77 1.71
N GLY A 30 0.11 12.60 1.65
CA GLY A 30 1.56 12.46 1.55
C GLY A 30 2.14 13.15 0.32
N ASN A 31 1.45 13.09 -0.83
CA ASN A 31 1.86 13.82 -2.03
C ASN A 31 1.83 15.34 -1.81
N ALA A 32 0.79 15.86 -1.15
CA ALA A 32 0.69 17.29 -0.84
C ALA A 32 1.83 17.75 0.09
N TYR A 33 2.19 16.95 1.09
CA TYR A 33 3.37 17.20 1.93
C TYR A 33 4.69 17.11 1.15
N PHE A 34 4.80 16.16 0.24
CA PHE A 34 5.96 16.00 -0.63
C PHE A 34 6.17 17.23 -1.53
N GLU A 35 5.10 17.77 -2.12
CA GLU A 35 5.15 19.01 -2.91
C GLU A 35 5.57 20.23 -2.07
N ARG A 36 5.20 20.26 -0.79
CA ARG A 36 5.64 21.27 0.18
C ARG A 36 7.08 21.06 0.67
N LYS A 37 7.75 19.99 0.24
CA LYS A 37 9.07 19.54 0.71
C LYS A 37 9.09 19.14 2.19
N GLU A 38 7.93 18.86 2.76
CA GLU A 38 7.76 18.35 4.12
C GLU A 38 7.86 16.82 4.08
N TYR A 39 9.04 16.30 3.72
CA TYR A 39 9.23 14.89 3.41
C TYR A 39 8.96 13.96 4.61
N GLU A 40 9.25 14.39 5.84
CA GLU A 40 8.99 13.62 7.05
C GLU A 40 7.50 13.34 7.25
N HIS A 41 6.66 14.36 7.05
CA HIS A 41 5.20 14.22 7.13
C HIS A 41 4.67 13.37 5.97
N ALA A 42 5.24 13.54 4.77
CA ALA A 42 4.89 12.70 3.63
C ALA A 42 5.17 11.21 3.91
N ILE A 43 6.32 10.90 4.51
CA ILE A 43 6.69 9.54 4.91
C ILE A 43 5.71 8.95 5.92
N GLU A 44 5.29 9.75 6.91
CA GLU A 44 4.33 9.31 7.92
C GLU A 44 2.98 8.94 7.28
N ASP A 45 2.46 9.79 6.40
CA ASP A 45 1.19 9.54 5.71
C ASP A 45 1.27 8.32 4.78
N TYR A 46 2.35 8.17 4.00
CA TYR A 46 2.51 6.95 3.20
C TYR A 46 2.59 5.69 4.06
N SER A 47 3.22 5.77 5.23
CA SER A 47 3.31 4.64 6.16
C SER A 47 1.94 4.25 6.70
N LYS A 48 1.10 5.21 7.08
CA LYS A 48 -0.29 4.95 7.48
C LYS A 48 -1.08 4.26 6.37
N GLY A 49 -0.92 4.70 5.12
CA GLY A 49 -1.55 4.04 3.96
C GLY A 49 -1.10 2.58 3.79
N ILE A 50 0.19 2.30 3.98
CA ILE A 50 0.75 0.94 3.90
C ILE A 50 0.24 0.06 5.04
N ASP A 51 0.19 0.60 6.27
CA ASP A 51 -0.28 -0.14 7.45
C ASP A 51 -1.77 -0.51 7.34
N LEU A 52 -2.56 0.32 6.67
CA LEU A 52 -3.98 0.04 6.42
C LEU A 52 -4.19 -1.09 5.41
N ILE A 53 -3.47 -1.08 4.29
CA ILE A 53 -3.58 -2.15 3.29
C ILE A 53 -2.95 -3.45 3.82
N GLY A 54 -1.87 -3.33 4.60
CA GLY A 54 -1.04 -4.43 5.00
C GLY A 54 -0.21 -4.98 3.84
N ILE A 55 0.90 -5.66 4.17
CA ILE A 55 1.81 -6.25 3.17
C ILE A 55 1.46 -7.72 2.91
N SER A 56 0.62 -8.30 3.77
CA SER A 56 0.25 -9.73 3.78
C SER A 56 -1.18 -9.99 3.36
N SER A 57 -1.81 -9.05 2.64
CA SER A 57 -3.13 -9.25 2.05
C SER A 57 -3.01 -9.49 0.54
N PRO A 58 -2.55 -10.67 0.09
CA PRO A 58 -2.69 -11.10 -1.29
C PRO A 58 -4.12 -11.61 -1.53
N ASP A 59 -5.13 -10.92 -1.00
CA ASP A 59 -6.49 -11.17 -1.46
C ASP A 59 -6.58 -10.55 -2.86
N ASP A 60 -7.10 -11.33 -3.83
CA ASP A 60 -7.04 -11.16 -5.29
C ASP A 60 -7.65 -9.85 -5.85
N THR A 61 -7.81 -8.83 -5.02
CA THR A 61 -8.19 -7.50 -5.46
C THR A 61 -6.95 -6.81 -6.04
N ALA A 62 -6.77 -6.95 -7.36
CA ALA A 62 -5.69 -6.34 -8.14
C ALA A 62 -5.40 -4.84 -7.81
N GLY A 63 -6.38 -4.10 -7.26
CA GLY A 63 -6.21 -2.73 -6.81
C GLY A 63 -5.34 -2.53 -5.55
N HIS A 64 -5.17 -3.54 -4.68
CA HIS A 64 -4.35 -3.42 -3.47
C HIS A 64 -2.86 -3.36 -3.80
N CYS A 65 -2.40 -4.23 -4.71
CA CYS A 65 -1.02 -4.27 -5.14
C CYS A 65 -0.60 -2.94 -5.79
N ASP A 66 -1.41 -2.40 -6.71
CA ASP A 66 -1.10 -1.14 -7.40
C ASP A 66 -0.97 0.05 -6.43
N LEU A 67 -1.87 0.11 -5.44
CA LEU A 67 -1.86 1.18 -4.44
C LEU A 67 -0.67 1.04 -3.48
N LEU A 68 -0.36 -0.18 -3.02
CA LEU A 68 0.79 -0.48 -2.17
C LEU A 68 2.11 -0.13 -2.88
N VAL A 69 2.26 -0.51 -4.15
CA VAL A 69 3.42 -0.16 -4.98
C VAL A 69 3.56 1.36 -5.07
N SER A 70 2.47 2.07 -5.32
CA SER A 70 2.47 3.54 -5.41
C SER A 70 2.89 4.19 -4.09
N LEU A 71 2.38 3.70 -2.96
CA LEU A 71 2.73 4.21 -1.62
C LEU A 71 4.21 3.98 -1.30
N LEU A 72 4.72 2.76 -1.51
CA LEU A 72 6.12 2.42 -1.29
C LEU A 72 7.05 3.23 -2.20
N ASN A 73 6.68 3.43 -3.47
CA ASN A 73 7.44 4.25 -4.39
C ASN A 73 7.49 5.73 -3.97
N ASN A 74 6.37 6.28 -3.51
CA ASN A 74 6.35 7.68 -3.07
C ASN A 74 7.12 7.86 -1.74
N ARG A 75 7.05 6.87 -0.84
CA ARG A 75 7.83 6.86 0.41
C ARG A 75 9.32 6.71 0.16
N SER A 76 9.75 5.83 -0.75
CA SER A 76 11.15 5.68 -1.12
C SER A 76 11.71 6.96 -1.75
N LEU A 77 10.91 7.66 -2.55
CA LEU A 77 11.27 8.97 -3.08
C LEU A 77 11.43 10.01 -1.97
N ALA A 78 10.50 10.06 -1.00
CA ALA A 78 10.59 10.95 0.16
C ALA A 78 11.83 10.66 1.01
N TYR A 79 12.13 9.39 1.30
CA TYR A 79 13.38 9.00 1.97
C TYR A 79 14.63 9.42 1.21
N SER A 80 14.64 9.25 -0.11
CA SER A 80 15.75 9.70 -0.97
C SER A 80 15.96 11.21 -0.88
N ARG A 81 14.89 12.00 -0.68
CA ARG A 81 14.98 13.46 -0.48
C ARG A 81 15.46 13.83 0.93
N CYS A 82 15.20 13.01 1.94
CA CYS A 82 15.74 13.16 3.30
C CYS A 82 17.20 12.66 3.43
N GLY A 83 17.76 12.02 2.39
CA GLY A 83 19.10 11.40 2.45
C GLY A 83 19.13 10.02 3.11
N GLU A 84 17.96 9.43 3.39
CA GLU A 84 17.79 8.13 4.00
C GLU A 84 17.73 7.00 2.96
N TYR A 85 18.81 6.83 2.19
CA TYR A 85 18.85 5.90 1.05
C TYR A 85 18.66 4.43 1.43
N VAL A 86 19.07 4.04 2.64
CA VAL A 86 18.92 2.66 3.15
C VAL A 86 17.43 2.30 3.25
N LYS A 87 16.63 3.16 3.89
CA LYS A 87 15.17 2.96 4.00
C LYS A 87 14.48 2.99 2.64
N ALA A 88 14.93 3.87 1.73
CA ALA A 88 14.42 3.89 0.36
C ALA A 88 14.67 2.55 -0.37
N SER A 89 15.84 1.94 -0.17
CA SER A 89 16.18 0.64 -0.75
C SER A 89 15.37 -0.51 -0.13
N GLU A 90 15.09 -0.46 1.18
CA GLU A 90 14.22 -1.42 1.85
C GLU A 90 12.79 -1.36 1.28
N ASP A 91 12.24 -0.18 1.05
CA ASP A 91 10.91 -0.01 0.45
C ASP A 91 10.84 -0.60 -0.97
N ALA A 92 11.90 -0.44 -1.77
CA ALA A 92 11.99 -1.06 -3.09
C ALA A 92 12.03 -2.59 -3.00
N LEU A 93 12.72 -3.15 -2.01
CA LEU A 93 12.77 -4.60 -1.79
C LEU A 93 11.41 -5.16 -1.36
N ARG A 94 10.66 -4.44 -0.52
CA ARG A 94 9.31 -4.85 -0.09
C ARG A 94 8.33 -4.99 -1.25
N VAL A 95 8.46 -4.15 -2.28
CA VAL A 95 7.66 -4.26 -3.51
C VAL A 95 7.96 -5.56 -4.25
N ILE A 96 9.24 -5.94 -4.34
CA ILE A 96 9.66 -7.16 -5.04
C ILE A 96 9.24 -8.40 -4.26
N ASP A 97 9.49 -8.40 -2.95
CA ASP A 97 9.17 -9.53 -2.05
C ASP A 97 7.65 -9.81 -2.03
N GLY A 98 6.83 -8.76 -1.87
CA GLY A 98 5.37 -8.89 -1.92
C GLY A 98 4.80 -9.26 -3.30
N ALA A 99 5.51 -8.95 -4.38
CA ALA A 99 5.14 -9.39 -5.73
C ALA A 99 5.61 -10.82 -6.05
N CYS A 100 6.62 -11.33 -5.32
CA CYS A 100 7.25 -12.62 -5.61
C CYS A 100 6.49 -13.83 -5.06
N ASP A 101 5.52 -13.65 -4.16
CA ASP A 101 4.66 -14.75 -3.67
C ASP A 101 3.65 -15.28 -4.73
N GLN A 102 3.67 -14.74 -5.96
CA GLN A 102 2.81 -15.19 -7.07
C GLN A 102 3.49 -16.18 -8.07
N VAL A 103 4.69 -16.71 -7.78
CA VAL A 103 5.42 -17.62 -8.70
C VAL A 103 5.41 -19.08 -8.24
#